data_AF-A0A969WZP2-F1
#
_entry.id   AF-A0A969WZP2-F1
#
_cell.length_a   1.000
_cell.length_b   1.000
_cell.length_c   1.000
_cell.angle_alpha   90.00
_cell.angle_beta   90.00
_cell.angle_gamma   90.00
#
_symmetry.space_group_name_H-M   'P 1'
#
loop_
_entity.id
_entity.type
_entity.pdbx_description
1 polymer ?
#
loop_
_entity_poly.entity_id
_entity_poly.type
_entity_poly.pdbx_seq_one_letter_code
_entity_poly.pdbx_strand_id
1 'polypeptide(L)'
;MNVEQQYLLLPGPTPVPPSVLRAMSKPMINHRGPEFRQLLEGVTAGIKKIYQTDNQLVIFPASGSGAMEAAVVNFISPGDKVLAVSIGVFGDRFAKIAGNFGAQVEKVNFPWGEAADPNQIHDILKADNGHEIKVVLVTQNETSTGVVNDVKAIKEAMGNHPALLLVDAVSGLGAMDLKTDEWNLDVVVSGSQKAFMLPPGLSFMSASPRAIEVAKEGKNYKFYWDLENALKYAQKGQTPYTPAISLFFGLQEALNL
;
A
#
# COMPACT_ATOMS: atom_id res chain seq x y z
N MET A 1 -33.96 -5.54 -4.43
CA MET A 1 -33.09 -5.68 -3.24
C MET A 1 -32.97 -4.31 -2.60
N ASN A 2 -33.34 -4.15 -1.33
CA ASN A 2 -33.17 -2.89 -0.63
C ASN A 2 -31.73 -2.80 -0.08
N VAL A 3 -30.85 -2.14 -0.84
CA VAL A 3 -29.42 -2.04 -0.51
C VAL A 3 -29.17 -1.07 0.67
N GLU A 4 -30.15 -0.23 1.02
CA GLU A 4 -30.01 0.78 2.09
C GLU A 4 -30.02 0.20 3.51
N GLN A 5 -30.42 -1.06 3.70
CA GLN A 5 -30.54 -1.71 5.01
C GLN A 5 -29.53 -2.85 5.25
N GLN A 6 -28.52 -2.97 4.39
CA GLN A 6 -27.55 -4.06 4.50
C GLN A 6 -26.46 -3.76 5.54
N TYR A 7 -26.36 -4.60 6.57
CA TYR A 7 -25.23 -4.58 7.50
C TYR A 7 -24.02 -5.30 6.88
N LEU A 8 -22.98 -4.54 6.52
CA LEU A 8 -21.73 -5.10 6.02
C LEU A 8 -20.81 -5.47 7.21
N LEU A 9 -20.77 -6.76 7.54
CA LEU A 9 -19.89 -7.34 8.57
C LEU A 9 -18.74 -8.19 7.99
N LEU A 10 -18.59 -8.14 6.67
CA LEU A 10 -17.42 -8.68 5.99
C LEU A 10 -16.22 -7.72 6.16
N PRO A 11 -14.97 -8.18 6.06
CA PRO A 11 -13.81 -7.35 6.39
C PRO A 11 -13.45 -6.31 5.31
N GLY A 12 -14.37 -5.93 4.43
CA GLY A 12 -14.16 -4.97 3.33
C GLY A 12 -14.85 -5.39 2.01
N PRO A 13 -15.69 -4.54 1.38
CA PRO A 13 -15.95 -3.14 1.74
C PRO A 13 -16.68 -2.95 3.08
N THR A 14 -16.31 -1.88 3.79
CA THR A 14 -16.97 -1.42 5.03
C THR A 14 -18.15 -0.49 4.70
N PRO A 15 -19.09 -0.27 5.64
CA PRO A 15 -20.12 0.75 5.47
C PRO A 15 -19.50 2.15 5.25
N VAL A 16 -20.09 2.94 4.37
CA VAL A 16 -19.65 4.30 4.07
C VAL A 16 -20.54 5.30 4.80
N PRO A 17 -19.98 6.22 5.61
CA PRO A 17 -20.76 7.23 6.31
C PRO A 17 -21.65 8.05 5.35
N PRO A 18 -22.89 8.41 5.74
CA PRO A 18 -23.77 9.20 4.88
C PRO A 18 -23.19 10.56 4.46
N SER A 19 -22.35 11.19 5.29
CA SER A 19 -21.68 12.44 4.91
C SER A 19 -20.66 12.24 3.79
N VAL A 20 -19.89 11.15 3.84
CA VAL A 20 -18.95 10.74 2.78
C VAL A 20 -19.69 10.48 1.46
N LEU A 21 -20.83 9.76 1.50
CA LEU A 21 -21.66 9.54 0.31
C LEU A 21 -22.18 10.85 -0.29
N ARG A 22 -22.63 11.80 0.54
CA ARG A 22 -23.05 13.13 0.09
C ARG A 22 -21.90 13.95 -0.47
N ALA A 23 -20.70 13.85 0.10
CA ALA A 23 -19.53 14.55 -0.40
C ALA A 23 -19.15 14.09 -1.83
N MET A 24 -19.33 12.80 -2.13
CA MET A 24 -19.07 12.23 -3.46
C MET A 24 -20.04 12.72 -4.55
N SER A 25 -21.19 13.28 -4.20
CA SER A 25 -22.20 13.76 -5.16
C SER A 25 -21.97 15.21 -5.63
N LYS A 26 -20.83 15.83 -5.26
CA LYS A 26 -20.46 17.17 -5.74
C LYS A 26 -20.24 17.18 -7.27
N PRO A 27 -20.50 18.31 -7.96
CA PRO A 27 -20.18 18.46 -9.37
C PRO A 27 -18.69 18.22 -9.67
N MET A 28 -18.40 17.72 -10.88
CA MET A 28 -17.01 17.51 -11.31
C MET A 28 -16.26 18.83 -11.42
N ILE A 29 -14.99 18.82 -11.05
CA ILE A 29 -14.08 19.95 -11.14
C ILE A 29 -12.98 19.67 -12.17
N ASN A 30 -12.31 20.71 -12.65
CA ASN A 30 -11.16 20.56 -13.53
C ASN A 30 -9.98 19.93 -12.75
N HIS A 31 -9.66 18.66 -13.03
CA HIS A 31 -8.54 17.95 -12.39
C HIS A 31 -7.14 18.50 -12.70
N ARG A 32 -7.03 19.51 -13.58
CA ARG A 32 -5.81 20.27 -13.85
C ARG A 32 -5.83 21.69 -13.27
N GLY A 33 -6.96 22.07 -12.66
CA GLY A 33 -7.22 23.40 -12.08
C GLY A 33 -6.86 23.52 -10.60
N PRO A 34 -6.95 24.74 -10.04
CA PRO A 34 -6.54 25.03 -8.66
C PRO A 34 -7.38 24.31 -7.60
N GLU A 35 -8.66 24.05 -7.86
CA GLU A 35 -9.55 23.38 -6.91
C GLU A 35 -9.14 21.92 -6.68
N PHE A 36 -8.77 21.21 -7.75
CA PHE A 36 -8.30 19.82 -7.62
C PHE A 36 -6.93 19.77 -6.96
N ARG A 37 -6.05 20.73 -7.26
CA ARG A 37 -4.77 20.86 -6.58
C ARG A 37 -4.94 20.99 -5.07
N GLN A 38 -5.80 21.90 -4.61
CA GLN A 38 -6.08 22.07 -3.19
C GLN A 38 -6.67 20.79 -2.56
N LEU A 39 -7.58 20.12 -3.28
CA LEU A 39 -8.16 18.86 -2.84
C LEU A 39 -7.08 17.77 -2.68
N LEU A 40 -6.23 17.59 -3.70
CA LEU A 40 -5.16 16.59 -3.70
C LEU A 40 -4.15 16.84 -2.59
N GLU A 41 -3.68 18.08 -2.44
CA GLU A 41 -2.75 18.47 -1.36
C GLU A 41 -3.36 18.19 0.02
N GLY A 42 -4.62 18.57 0.24
CA GLY A 42 -5.33 18.34 1.49
C GLY A 42 -5.50 16.86 1.85
N VAL A 43 -5.98 16.04 0.91
CA VAL A 43 -6.15 14.60 1.18
C VAL A 43 -4.81 13.89 1.34
N THR A 44 -3.79 14.28 0.58
CA THR A 44 -2.44 13.69 0.72
C THR A 44 -1.88 13.97 2.10
N ALA A 45 -2.00 15.20 2.59
CA ALA A 45 -1.58 15.57 3.94
C ALA A 45 -2.36 14.81 5.03
N GLY A 46 -3.67 14.62 4.86
CA GLY A 46 -4.49 13.84 5.80
C GLY A 46 -4.09 12.36 5.82
N ILE A 47 -3.89 11.73 4.66
CA ILE A 47 -3.45 10.33 4.57
C ILE A 47 -2.07 10.14 5.22
N LYS A 48 -1.13 11.07 4.99
CA LYS A 48 0.21 11.01 5.62
C LYS A 48 0.15 10.93 7.15
N LYS A 49 -0.83 11.57 7.80
CA LYS A 49 -1.04 11.46 9.25
C LYS A 49 -1.45 10.04 9.66
N ILE A 50 -2.31 9.39 8.89
CA ILE A 50 -2.72 8.00 9.15
C ILE A 50 -1.55 7.04 8.96
N TYR A 51 -0.72 7.26 7.94
CA TYR A 51 0.53 6.53 7.73
C TYR A 51 1.60 6.85 8.78
N GLN A 52 1.47 7.96 9.53
CA GLN A 52 2.50 8.50 10.41
C GLN A 52 3.83 8.64 9.67
N THR A 53 3.80 9.36 8.54
CA THR A 53 4.92 9.45 7.59
C THR A 53 5.06 10.82 6.96
N ASP A 54 6.31 11.25 6.78
CA ASP A 54 6.70 12.38 5.93
C ASP A 54 7.10 11.93 4.52
N ASN A 55 7.22 10.62 4.27
CA ASN A 55 7.54 10.02 2.97
C ASN A 55 6.64 10.52 1.84
N GLN A 56 7.09 10.34 0.61
CA GLN A 56 6.25 10.65 -0.54
C GLN A 56 5.07 9.68 -0.60
N LEU A 57 3.90 10.22 -0.93
CA LEU A 57 2.66 9.45 -1.01
C LEU A 57 1.99 9.67 -2.36
N VAL A 58 1.60 8.58 -3.00
CA VAL A 58 0.83 8.60 -4.26
C VAL A 58 -0.51 7.90 -4.08
N ILE A 59 -1.50 8.39 -4.82
CA ILE A 59 -2.88 7.91 -4.81
C ILE A 59 -3.21 7.43 -6.22
N PHE A 60 -3.56 6.14 -6.35
CA PHE A 60 -3.97 5.57 -7.63
C PHE A 60 -5.48 5.31 -7.67
N PRO A 61 -6.15 5.44 -8.84
CA PRO A 61 -7.57 5.10 -9.01
C PRO A 61 -7.74 3.57 -9.14
N ALA A 62 -7.48 2.83 -8.07
CA ALA A 62 -7.48 1.38 -8.07
C ALA A 62 -7.93 0.76 -6.75
N SER A 63 -8.11 -0.57 -6.76
CA SER A 63 -8.26 -1.35 -5.53
C SER A 63 -6.91 -1.56 -4.83
N GLY A 64 -6.92 -2.07 -3.59
CA GLY A 64 -5.69 -2.39 -2.85
C GLY A 64 -4.73 -3.33 -3.59
N SER A 65 -5.24 -4.28 -4.39
CA SER A 65 -4.37 -5.14 -5.22
C SER A 65 -3.68 -4.37 -6.36
N GLY A 66 -4.26 -3.26 -6.82
CA GLY A 66 -3.58 -2.35 -7.74
C GLY A 66 -2.38 -1.66 -7.09
N ALA A 67 -2.48 -1.28 -5.80
CA ALA A 67 -1.31 -0.77 -5.08
C ALA A 67 -0.25 -1.85 -4.81
N MET A 68 -0.64 -3.10 -4.54
CA MET A 68 0.32 -4.21 -4.44
C MET A 68 1.09 -4.39 -5.75
N GLU A 69 0.40 -4.38 -6.90
CA GLU A 69 1.04 -4.42 -8.21
C GLU A 69 1.92 -3.20 -8.45
N ALA A 70 1.45 -2.00 -8.11
CA ALA A 70 2.23 -0.78 -8.21
C ALA A 70 3.54 -0.86 -7.40
N ALA A 71 3.51 -1.45 -6.20
CA ALA A 71 4.72 -1.69 -5.42
C ALA A 71 5.65 -2.69 -6.14
N VAL A 72 5.14 -3.82 -6.63
CA VAL A 72 5.96 -4.80 -7.37
C VAL A 72 6.62 -4.17 -8.60
N VAL A 73 5.87 -3.53 -9.49
CA VAL A 73 6.43 -3.03 -10.75
C VAL A 73 7.39 -1.85 -10.58
N ASN A 74 7.35 -1.15 -9.44
CA ASN A 74 8.29 -0.07 -9.15
C ASN A 74 9.56 -0.52 -8.44
N PHE A 75 9.48 -1.51 -7.54
CA PHE A 75 10.58 -1.83 -6.63
C PHE A 75 11.22 -3.21 -6.88
N ILE A 76 10.68 -3.99 -7.81
CA ILE A 76 11.18 -5.32 -8.18
C ILE A 76 11.40 -5.34 -9.69
N SER A 77 12.55 -5.82 -10.13
CA SER A 77 12.87 -6.09 -11.53
C SER A 77 12.76 -7.59 -11.86
N PRO A 78 12.53 -7.96 -13.12
CA PRO A 78 12.61 -9.36 -13.53
C PRO A 78 13.97 -9.96 -13.18
N GLY A 79 13.97 -11.12 -12.53
CA GLY A 79 15.16 -11.82 -12.04
C GLY A 79 15.59 -11.45 -10.61
N ASP A 80 15.05 -10.38 -10.01
CA ASP A 80 15.36 -10.03 -8.62
C ASP A 80 14.88 -11.14 -7.67
N LYS A 81 15.70 -11.47 -6.68
CA LYS A 81 15.32 -12.41 -5.62
C LYS A 81 14.47 -11.69 -4.57
N VAL A 82 13.33 -12.30 -4.24
CA VAL A 82 12.32 -11.71 -3.35
C VAL A 82 11.94 -12.71 -2.28
N LEU A 83 12.02 -12.32 -1.02
CA LEU A 83 11.52 -13.10 0.11
C LEU A 83 10.06 -12.74 0.35
N ALA A 84 9.12 -13.67 0.12
CA ALA A 84 7.70 -13.45 0.35
C ALA A 84 7.23 -14.19 1.61
N VAL A 85 6.89 -13.42 2.65
CA VAL A 85 6.33 -13.93 3.89
C VAL A 85 4.84 -14.10 3.73
N SER A 86 4.34 -15.32 3.90
CA SER A 86 2.92 -15.60 3.82
C SER A 86 2.39 -16.32 5.05
N ILE A 87 1.30 -15.78 5.57
CA ILE A 87 0.48 -16.33 6.66
C ILE A 87 -0.99 -16.53 6.20
N GLY A 88 -1.27 -16.42 4.89
CA GLY A 88 -2.61 -16.53 4.33
C GLY A 88 -2.77 -16.06 2.87
N VAL A 89 -4.01 -15.82 2.46
CA VAL A 89 -4.37 -15.54 1.04
C VAL A 89 -3.73 -14.25 0.51
N PHE A 90 -3.59 -13.20 1.31
CA PHE A 90 -3.07 -11.92 0.82
C PHE A 90 -1.54 -11.90 0.74
N GLY A 91 -0.84 -12.58 1.65
CA GLY A 91 0.60 -12.87 1.51
C GLY A 91 0.88 -13.68 0.23
N ASP A 92 0.09 -14.72 -0.01
CA ASP A 92 0.16 -15.53 -1.25
C ASP A 92 -0.07 -14.71 -2.51
N ARG A 93 -1.02 -13.76 -2.44
CA ARG A 93 -1.28 -12.83 -3.54
C ARG A 93 -0.08 -11.95 -3.82
N PHE A 94 0.57 -11.41 -2.79
CA PHE A 94 1.73 -10.53 -2.99
C PHE A 94 2.89 -11.30 -3.65
N ALA A 95 3.15 -12.51 -3.16
CA ALA A 95 4.12 -13.44 -3.76
C ALA A 95 3.80 -13.74 -5.23
N LYS A 96 2.52 -14.03 -5.53
CA LYS A 96 2.06 -14.33 -6.90
C LYS A 96 2.21 -13.14 -7.84
N ILE A 97 1.88 -11.92 -7.39
CA ILE A 97 2.08 -10.71 -8.18
C ILE A 97 3.57 -10.57 -8.51
N ALA A 98 4.47 -10.67 -7.51
CA ALA A 98 5.92 -10.58 -7.74
C ALA A 98 6.42 -11.62 -8.76
N GLY A 99 6.01 -12.88 -8.62
CA GLY A 99 6.38 -13.94 -9.56
C GLY A 99 5.86 -13.71 -10.99
N ASN A 100 4.63 -13.20 -11.13
CA ASN A 100 4.05 -12.86 -12.44
C ASN A 100 4.82 -11.74 -13.16
N PHE A 101 5.47 -10.85 -12.41
CA PHE A 101 6.35 -9.80 -12.93
C PHE A 101 7.83 -10.22 -12.97
N GLY A 102 8.10 -11.53 -12.95
CA GLY A 102 9.41 -12.11 -13.25
C GLY A 102 10.37 -12.20 -12.08
N ALA A 103 9.94 -11.95 -10.85
CA ALA A 103 10.78 -12.11 -9.67
C ALA A 103 11.10 -13.59 -9.38
N GLN A 104 12.28 -13.84 -8.82
CA GLN A 104 12.64 -15.14 -8.23
C GLN A 104 12.14 -15.17 -6.78
N VAL A 105 10.91 -15.65 -6.59
CA VAL A 105 10.24 -15.60 -5.28
C VAL A 105 10.62 -16.80 -4.40
N GLU A 106 11.31 -16.52 -3.30
CA GLU A 106 11.50 -17.42 -2.18
C GLU A 106 10.34 -17.21 -1.19
N LYS A 107 9.39 -18.15 -1.15
CA LYS A 107 8.21 -18.02 -0.30
C LYS A 107 8.39 -18.74 1.03
N VAL A 108 8.22 -18.03 2.14
CA VAL A 108 8.19 -18.58 3.50
C VAL A 108 6.74 -18.66 3.95
N ASN A 109 6.27 -19.87 4.24
CA ASN A 109 4.91 -20.10 4.70
C ASN A 109 4.91 -20.34 6.21
N PHE A 110 4.02 -19.64 6.89
CA PHE A 110 3.67 -19.91 8.28
C PHE A 110 2.27 -20.56 8.33
N PRO A 111 1.98 -21.37 9.38
CA PRO A 111 0.65 -21.93 9.57
C PRO A 111 -0.43 -20.85 9.59
N TRP A 112 -1.56 -21.12 8.96
CA TRP A 112 -2.69 -20.18 8.99
C TRP A 112 -3.22 -20.05 10.41
N GLY A 113 -3.41 -18.81 10.87
CA GLY A 113 -3.77 -18.52 12.26
C GLY A 113 -2.58 -18.13 13.14
N GLU A 114 -1.36 -18.20 12.61
CA GLU A 114 -0.13 -17.78 13.29
C GLU A 114 0.52 -16.60 12.57
N ALA A 115 1.13 -15.69 13.33
CA ALA A 115 1.93 -14.61 12.77
C ALA A 115 3.29 -15.16 12.29
N ALA A 116 3.93 -14.44 11.37
CA ALA A 116 5.28 -14.77 10.95
C ALA A 116 6.27 -14.60 12.12
N ASP A 117 7.19 -15.55 12.27
CA ASP A 117 8.29 -15.47 13.24
C ASP A 117 9.40 -14.56 12.67
N PRO A 118 9.68 -13.40 13.30
CA PRO A 118 10.76 -12.52 12.88
C PRO A 118 12.13 -13.21 12.91
N ASN A 119 12.36 -14.18 13.80
CA ASN A 119 13.66 -14.87 13.89
C ASN A 119 13.93 -15.72 12.66
N GLN A 120 12.90 -16.38 12.09
CA GLN A 120 13.07 -17.14 10.85
C GLN A 120 13.42 -16.21 9.68
N ILE A 121 12.84 -15.01 9.63
CA ILE A 121 13.17 -14.00 8.63
C ILE A 121 14.61 -13.50 8.83
N HIS A 122 15.03 -13.27 10.08
CA HIS A 122 16.40 -12.93 10.42
C HIS A 122 17.39 -13.98 9.92
N ASP A 123 17.13 -15.26 10.20
CA ASP A 123 18.04 -16.35 9.85
C ASP A 123 18.21 -16.49 8.32
N ILE A 124 17.13 -16.33 7.55
CA ILE A 124 17.19 -16.34 6.08
C ILE A 124 18.04 -15.18 5.56
N LEU A 125 17.78 -13.95 6.04
CA LEU A 125 18.52 -12.77 5.59
C LEU A 125 19.98 -12.76 6.05
N LYS A 126 20.26 -13.34 7.21
CA LYS A 126 21.62 -13.52 7.71
C LYS A 126 22.41 -14.55 6.89
N ALA A 127 21.74 -15.57 6.38
CA ALA A 127 22.35 -16.55 5.48
C ALA A 127 22.62 -15.99 4.06
N ASP A 128 21.92 -14.93 3.65
CA ASP A 128 22.09 -14.22 2.38
C ASP A 128 23.34 -13.31 2.36
N ASN A 129 24.52 -13.92 2.52
CA ASN A 129 25.81 -13.20 2.54
C ASN A 129 26.10 -12.41 1.25
N GLY A 130 25.47 -12.78 0.13
CA GLY A 130 25.59 -12.09 -1.15
C GLY A 130 24.62 -10.90 -1.30
N HIS A 131 23.71 -10.70 -0.35
CA HIS A 131 22.62 -9.73 -0.41
C HIS A 131 21.83 -9.84 -1.72
N GLU A 132 21.53 -11.08 -2.12
CA GLU A 132 20.78 -11.38 -3.33
C GLU A 132 19.31 -10.99 -3.18
N ILE A 133 18.73 -11.14 -1.98
CA ILE A 133 17.36 -10.77 -1.67
C ILE A 133 17.24 -9.24 -1.70
N LYS A 134 16.49 -8.74 -2.68
CA LYS A 134 16.30 -7.29 -2.89
C LYS A 134 15.09 -6.76 -2.14
N VAL A 135 14.09 -7.60 -1.94
CA VAL A 135 12.81 -7.20 -1.34
C VAL A 135 12.29 -8.29 -0.41
N VAL A 136 11.72 -7.86 0.73
CA VAL A 136 10.87 -8.66 1.61
C VAL A 136 9.43 -8.18 1.46
N LEU A 137 8.50 -9.09 1.17
CA LEU A 137 7.06 -8.83 1.08
C LEU A 137 6.36 -9.35 2.33
N VAL A 138 5.50 -8.53 2.94
CA VAL A 138 4.72 -8.94 4.12
C VAL A 138 3.35 -8.27 4.13
N THR A 139 2.34 -8.93 4.71
CA THR A 139 1.06 -8.30 5.09
C THR A 139 1.12 -7.80 6.52
N GLN A 140 0.66 -6.58 6.81
CA GLN A 140 0.49 -6.12 8.19
C GLN A 140 -0.63 -6.94 8.86
N ASN A 141 -1.78 -7.02 8.20
CA ASN A 141 -2.94 -7.78 8.66
C ASN A 141 -3.39 -8.74 7.55
N GLU A 142 -3.31 -10.03 7.81
CA GLU A 142 -3.80 -11.07 6.93
C GLU A 142 -5.29 -11.24 7.14
N THR A 143 -6.07 -10.53 6.32
CA THR A 143 -7.54 -10.50 6.46
C THR A 143 -8.18 -11.89 6.37
N SER A 144 -7.57 -12.85 5.68
CA SER A 144 -8.15 -14.19 5.51
C SER A 144 -8.07 -15.06 6.78
N THR A 145 -7.12 -14.77 7.67
CA THR A 145 -6.92 -15.47 8.94
C THR A 145 -7.20 -14.60 10.16
N GLY A 146 -7.31 -13.27 9.98
CA GLY A 146 -7.48 -12.31 11.07
C GLY A 146 -6.22 -12.09 11.89
N VAL A 147 -5.05 -12.45 11.36
CA VAL A 147 -3.76 -12.40 12.04
C VAL A 147 -2.99 -11.14 11.66
N VAL A 148 -2.36 -10.51 12.65
CA VAL A 148 -1.50 -9.35 12.48
C VAL A 148 -0.04 -9.78 12.61
N ASN A 149 0.79 -9.45 11.63
CA ASN A 149 2.24 -9.58 11.75
C ASN A 149 2.80 -8.40 12.55
N ASP A 150 3.80 -8.68 13.40
CA ASP A 150 4.60 -7.63 14.03
C ASP A 150 5.59 -7.06 13.01
N VAL A 151 5.10 -6.13 12.19
CA VAL A 151 5.89 -5.49 11.11
C VAL A 151 7.12 -4.78 11.67
N LYS A 152 7.05 -4.23 12.89
CA LYS A 152 8.18 -3.60 13.56
C LYS A 152 9.26 -4.64 13.87
N ALA A 153 8.88 -5.73 14.52
CA ALA A 153 9.83 -6.81 14.84
C ALA A 153 10.41 -7.45 13.57
N ILE A 154 9.62 -7.60 12.51
CA ILE A 154 10.12 -8.06 11.20
C ILE A 154 11.17 -7.10 10.65
N LYS A 155 10.89 -5.79 10.66
CA LYS A 155 11.86 -4.79 10.18
C LYS A 155 13.13 -4.76 11.01
N GLU A 156 13.03 -4.89 12.34
CA GLU A 156 14.18 -4.99 13.24
C GLU A 156 14.99 -6.27 12.99
N ALA A 157 14.31 -7.40 12.74
CA ALA A 157 14.93 -8.69 12.43
C ALA A 157 15.72 -8.67 11.12
N MET A 158 15.35 -7.83 10.14
CA MET A 158 16.14 -7.61 8.93
C MET A 158 17.54 -7.02 9.22
N GLY A 159 17.73 -6.36 10.38
CA GLY A 159 18.98 -5.75 10.77
C GLY A 159 19.51 -4.78 9.70
N ASN A 160 20.77 -4.95 9.31
CA ASN A 160 21.42 -4.13 8.28
C ASN A 160 21.27 -4.70 6.86
N HIS A 161 20.44 -5.73 6.64
CA HIS A 161 20.26 -6.30 5.32
C HIS A 161 19.72 -5.25 4.33
N PRO A 162 20.28 -5.12 3.12
CA PRO A 162 19.90 -4.05 2.19
C PRO A 162 18.60 -4.32 1.43
N ALA A 163 17.82 -5.32 1.80
CA ALA A 163 16.50 -5.54 1.20
C ALA A 163 15.53 -4.40 1.58
N LEU A 164 14.65 -4.00 0.67
CA LEU A 164 13.51 -3.14 1.00
C LEU A 164 12.40 -3.97 1.65
N LEU A 165 11.69 -3.39 2.61
CA LEU A 165 10.47 -3.97 3.16
C LEU A 165 9.22 -3.35 2.50
N LEU A 166 8.46 -4.17 1.78
CA LEU A 166 7.18 -3.82 1.17
C LEU A 166 6.03 -4.41 1.99
N VAL A 167 5.20 -3.54 2.56
CA VAL A 167 4.12 -3.91 3.48
C VAL A 167 2.75 -3.70 2.82
N ASP A 168 1.98 -4.77 2.70
CA ASP A 168 0.55 -4.71 2.43
C ASP A 168 -0.21 -4.39 3.72
N ALA A 169 -0.66 -3.15 3.83
CA ALA A 169 -1.46 -2.64 4.94
C ALA A 169 -2.90 -2.32 4.53
N VAL A 170 -3.42 -2.97 3.49
CA VAL A 170 -4.78 -2.72 2.95
C VAL A 170 -5.84 -2.83 4.05
N SER A 171 -5.80 -3.86 4.89
CA SER A 171 -6.80 -4.08 5.93
C SER A 171 -6.36 -3.66 7.33
N GLY A 172 -5.11 -3.20 7.51
CA GLY A 172 -4.58 -2.79 8.81
C GLY A 172 -4.47 -1.29 8.98
N LEU A 173 -4.01 -0.55 7.96
CA LEU A 173 -3.77 0.88 8.07
C LEU A 173 -5.06 1.65 8.42
N GLY A 174 -5.00 2.46 9.48
CA GLY A 174 -6.14 3.22 10.01
C GLY A 174 -7.02 2.45 10.99
N ALA A 175 -6.88 1.12 11.08
CA ALA A 175 -7.51 0.29 12.11
C ALA A 175 -6.54 -0.10 13.24
N MET A 176 -5.24 -0.14 12.93
CA MET A 176 -4.15 -0.53 13.85
C MET A 176 -2.93 0.35 13.58
N ASP A 177 -2.06 0.45 14.58
CA ASP A 177 -0.87 1.28 14.51
C ASP A 177 0.09 0.78 13.42
N LEU A 178 0.62 1.72 12.64
CA LEU A 178 1.61 1.46 11.58
C LEU A 178 2.48 2.70 11.43
N LYS A 179 3.46 2.84 12.31
CA LYS A 179 4.31 4.03 12.38
C LYS A 179 5.38 3.99 11.30
N THR A 180 4.98 4.29 10.06
CA THR A 180 5.82 4.08 8.86
C THR A 180 7.23 4.63 9.01
N ASP A 181 7.37 5.87 9.49
CA ASP A 181 8.69 6.50 9.64
C ASP A 181 9.42 6.01 10.90
N GLU A 182 8.75 5.92 12.05
CA GLU A 182 9.34 5.44 13.30
C GLU A 182 9.90 4.01 13.15
N TRP A 183 9.21 3.16 12.38
CA TRP A 183 9.61 1.79 12.12
C TRP A 183 10.50 1.66 10.88
N ASN A 184 10.86 2.76 10.21
CA ASN A 184 11.71 2.78 9.01
C ASN A 184 11.19 1.87 7.87
N LEU A 185 9.88 1.86 7.61
CA LEU A 185 9.28 1.06 6.55
C LEU A 185 9.57 1.68 5.18
N ASP A 186 9.95 0.84 4.20
CA ASP A 186 10.38 1.33 2.90
C ASP A 186 9.21 1.66 1.98
N VAL A 187 8.22 0.76 1.91
CA VAL A 187 7.02 0.93 1.08
C VAL A 187 5.82 0.37 1.81
N VAL A 188 4.74 1.15 1.89
CA VAL A 188 3.49 0.72 2.55
C VAL A 188 2.31 1.01 1.62
N VAL A 189 1.53 -0.02 1.32
CA VAL A 189 0.36 0.08 0.44
C VAL A 189 -0.95 -0.12 1.19
N SER A 190 -2.01 0.57 0.77
CA SER A 190 -3.33 0.41 1.34
C SER A 190 -4.47 0.67 0.34
N GLY A 191 -5.72 0.55 0.79
CA GLY A 191 -6.93 0.70 -0.03
C GLY A 191 -8.07 1.44 0.69
N SER A 192 -8.87 2.14 -0.11
CA SER A 192 -9.99 2.99 0.34
C SER A 192 -11.12 2.24 1.08
N GLN A 193 -11.44 1.01 0.70
CA GLN A 193 -12.64 0.31 1.14
C GLN A 193 -12.54 -0.41 2.49
N LYS A 194 -11.58 -0.02 3.31
CA LYS A 194 -11.26 -0.65 4.59
C LYS A 194 -11.47 0.39 5.69
N ALA A 195 -10.46 0.68 6.49
CA ALA A 195 -10.56 1.66 7.58
C ALA A 195 -10.78 3.10 7.10
N PHE A 196 -10.47 3.42 5.84
CA PHE A 196 -10.79 4.73 5.24
C PHE A 196 -12.28 4.96 4.96
N MET A 197 -13.13 3.94 5.16
CA MET A 197 -14.59 4.03 5.06
C MET A 197 -15.09 4.67 3.75
N LEU A 198 -14.44 4.33 2.63
CA LEU A 198 -14.77 4.80 1.29
C LEU A 198 -15.25 3.67 0.39
N PRO A 199 -15.95 3.97 -0.71
CA PRO A 199 -16.14 2.98 -1.77
C PRO A 199 -14.80 2.51 -2.35
N PRO A 200 -14.70 1.25 -2.81
CA PRO A 200 -13.49 0.75 -3.47
C PRO A 200 -13.22 1.53 -4.75
N GLY A 201 -11.97 1.97 -4.91
CA GLY A 201 -11.53 2.66 -6.14
C GLY A 201 -10.37 3.63 -5.96
N LEU A 202 -9.91 3.87 -4.73
CA LEU A 202 -8.61 4.48 -4.46
C LEU A 202 -7.68 3.51 -3.72
N SER A 203 -6.40 3.57 -4.06
CA SER A 203 -5.33 2.88 -3.36
C SER A 203 -4.17 3.82 -3.10
N PHE A 204 -3.44 3.58 -2.02
CA PHE A 204 -2.43 4.50 -1.50
C PHE A 204 -1.09 3.80 -1.42
N MET A 205 -0.01 4.51 -1.73
CA MET A 205 1.35 4.00 -1.59
C MET A 205 2.26 5.08 -1.01
N SER A 206 2.81 4.81 0.17
CA SER A 206 3.92 5.56 0.75
C SER A 206 5.24 4.92 0.32
N ALA A 207 6.24 5.72 -0.03
CA ALA A 207 7.57 5.26 -0.41
C ALA A 207 8.67 6.12 0.24
N SER A 208 9.59 5.47 0.94
CA SER A 208 10.73 6.11 1.60
C SER A 208 11.70 6.73 0.58
N PRO A 209 12.52 7.72 0.98
CA PRO A 209 13.55 8.28 0.10
C PRO A 209 14.45 7.20 -0.53
N ARG A 210 14.85 6.20 0.27
CA ARG A 210 15.66 5.08 -0.21
C ARG A 210 14.91 4.23 -1.24
N ALA A 211 13.63 3.91 -0.99
CA ALA A 211 12.82 3.15 -1.93
C ALA A 211 12.67 3.89 -3.27
N ILE A 212 12.51 5.23 -3.23
CA ILE A 212 12.42 6.07 -4.43
C ILE A 212 13.71 6.01 -5.24
N GLU A 213 14.89 6.01 -4.61
CA GLU A 213 16.16 5.85 -5.33
C GLU A 213 16.26 4.47 -6.01
N VAL A 214 15.84 3.39 -5.32
CA VAL A 214 15.79 2.05 -5.93
C VAL A 214 14.81 2.00 -7.11
N ALA A 215 13.67 2.68 -7.01
CA ALA A 215 12.66 2.67 -8.07
C ALA A 215 13.10 3.27 -9.41
N LYS A 216 14.12 4.15 -9.39
CA LYS A 216 14.73 4.74 -10.60
C LYS A 216 15.52 3.70 -11.42
N GLU A 217 16.07 2.70 -10.75
CA GLU A 217 16.86 1.63 -11.36
C GLU A 217 15.99 0.43 -11.80
N GLY A 218 14.69 0.47 -11.50
CA GLY A 218 13.75 -0.61 -11.78
C GLY A 218 13.60 -0.88 -13.28
N LYS A 219 13.68 -2.16 -13.66
CA LYS A 219 13.63 -2.61 -15.07
C LYS A 219 12.27 -3.13 -15.52
N ASN A 220 11.29 -3.17 -14.62
CA ASN A 220 9.95 -3.62 -14.95
C ASN A 220 9.22 -2.58 -15.82
N TYR A 221 8.40 -3.07 -16.75
CA TYR A 221 7.55 -2.21 -17.57
C TYR A 221 6.44 -1.61 -16.70
N LYS A 222 6.32 -0.28 -16.73
CA LYS A 222 5.31 0.47 -15.99
C LYS A 222 4.87 1.69 -16.79
N PHE A 223 3.57 1.98 -16.76
CA PHE A 223 2.99 3.19 -17.33
C PHE A 223 1.98 3.75 -16.35
N TYR A 224 0.87 3.03 -16.14
CA TYR A 224 -0.18 3.47 -15.22
C TYR A 224 0.29 3.55 -13.76
N TRP A 225 1.16 2.61 -13.38
CA TRP A 225 1.72 2.48 -12.04
C TRP A 225 3.05 3.22 -11.86
N ASP A 226 3.51 3.99 -12.83
CA ASP A 226 4.82 4.64 -12.76
C ASP A 226 4.90 5.64 -11.59
N LEU A 227 5.66 5.30 -10.55
CA LEU A 227 5.83 6.11 -9.35
C LEU A 227 6.54 7.43 -9.67
N GLU A 228 7.56 7.41 -10.52
CA GLU A 228 8.33 8.62 -10.85
C GLU A 228 7.43 9.64 -11.53
N ASN A 229 6.63 9.17 -12.50
CA ASN A 229 5.66 10.00 -13.17
C ASN A 229 4.58 10.51 -12.19
N ALA A 230 4.06 9.65 -11.30
CA ALA A 230 3.10 10.05 -10.28
C ALA A 230 3.65 11.16 -9.37
N LEU A 231 4.88 11.04 -8.88
CA LEU A 231 5.54 12.04 -8.04
C LEU A 231 5.78 13.35 -8.77
N LYS A 232 6.21 13.30 -10.04
CA LYS A 232 6.39 14.49 -10.89
C LYS A 232 5.10 15.29 -11.08
N TYR A 233 3.97 14.62 -11.22
CA TYR A 233 2.66 15.28 -11.29
C TYR A 233 2.18 15.77 -9.93
N ALA A 234 2.46 15.03 -8.85
CA ALA A 234 2.10 15.44 -7.48
C ALA A 234 2.74 16.78 -7.10
N GLN A 235 3.98 17.06 -7.54
CA GLN A 235 4.64 18.37 -7.36
C GLN A 235 3.87 19.55 -7.98
N LYS A 236 3.02 19.28 -8.97
CA LYS A 236 2.16 20.27 -9.63
C LYS A 236 0.74 20.31 -9.05
N GLY A 237 0.45 19.51 -8.01
CA GLY A 237 -0.89 19.32 -7.49
C GLY A 237 -1.81 18.57 -8.45
N GLN A 238 -1.28 17.60 -9.20
CA GLN A 238 -2.04 16.83 -10.19
C GLN A 238 -1.73 15.33 -10.11
N THR A 239 -2.55 14.53 -10.77
CA THR A 239 -2.27 13.12 -11.08
C THR A 239 -1.81 12.97 -12.54
N PRO A 240 -1.06 11.92 -12.90
CA PRO A 240 -0.65 11.72 -14.30
C PRO A 240 -1.84 11.62 -15.26
N TYR A 241 -2.87 10.88 -14.85
CA TYR A 241 -4.10 10.64 -15.61
C TYR A 241 -5.32 11.20 -14.89
N THR A 242 -6.48 11.19 -15.54
CA THR A 242 -7.73 11.60 -14.93
C THR A 242 -8.04 10.73 -13.70
N PRO A 243 -8.17 11.31 -12.49
CA PRO A 243 -8.41 10.57 -11.27
C PRO A 243 -9.92 10.34 -11.04
N ALA A 244 -10.26 9.49 -10.07
CA ALA A 244 -11.64 9.30 -9.61
C ALA A 244 -12.10 10.45 -8.70
N ILE A 245 -12.34 11.65 -9.27
CA ILE A 245 -12.60 12.91 -8.54
C ILE A 245 -13.69 12.76 -7.45
N SER A 246 -14.78 12.05 -7.73
CA SER A 246 -15.82 11.80 -6.72
C SER A 246 -15.27 11.14 -5.46
N LEU A 247 -14.38 10.15 -5.59
CA LEU A 247 -13.76 9.48 -4.44
C LEU A 247 -12.79 10.40 -3.70
N PHE A 248 -12.16 11.38 -4.36
CA PHE A 248 -11.34 12.38 -3.67
C PHE A 248 -12.20 13.30 -2.79
N PHE A 249 -13.41 13.67 -3.22
CA PHE A 249 -14.33 14.42 -2.36
C PHE A 249 -14.77 13.60 -1.15
N GLY A 250 -15.10 12.32 -1.36
CA GLY A 250 -15.42 11.41 -0.27
C GLY A 250 -14.23 11.26 0.70
N LEU A 251 -13.03 11.12 0.17
CA LEU A 251 -11.80 10.96 0.96
C LEU A 251 -11.52 12.18 1.83
N GLN A 252 -11.68 13.38 1.28
CA GLN A 252 -11.56 14.60 2.08
C GLN A 252 -12.54 14.62 3.25
N GLU A 253 -13.80 14.22 3.03
CA GLU A 253 -14.80 14.13 4.10
C GLU A 253 -14.42 13.05 5.12
N ALA A 254 -14.01 11.86 4.67
CA ALA A 254 -13.64 10.75 5.54
C ALA A 254 -12.45 11.09 6.46
N LEU A 255 -11.49 11.88 5.97
CA LEU A 255 -10.32 12.33 6.73
C LEU A 255 -10.64 13.43 7.76
N ASN A 256 -11.83 14.04 7.70
CA ASN A 256 -12.28 15.08 8.63
C ASN A 256 -13.16 14.54 9.77
N LEU A 257 -13.53 13.25 9.71
CA LEU A 257 -14.27 12.54 10.77
C LEU A 257 -13.32 12.10 11.89
#